data_AF-A0A4Q2YL50-F1
#
_entry.id   AF-A0A4Q2YL50-F1
#
_cell.length_a   1.000
_cell.length_b   1.000
_cell.length_c   1.000
_cell.angle_alpha   90.00
_cell.angle_beta   90.00
_cell.angle_gamma   90.00
#
_symmetry.space_group_name_H-M   'P 1'
#
loop_
_entity.id
_entity.type
_entity.pdbx_description
1 polymer ?
#
loop_
_entity_poly.entity_id
_entity_poly.type
_entity_poly.pdbx_seq_one_letter_code
_entity_poly.pdbx_strand_id
1 'polypeptide(L)'
;VIPSVVYTMPEIAGVGLTEEQAKEKGEIKVGKFPMAGNSRAKTNHEPDGFVKIISDAKTDRVLGVWCIASVAGTMIAEAAIAMEFGATSEDIAYTCHAHPTHSEAIKEAAMAVTGKPIHV
;
A
#
# COMPACT_ATOMS: atom_id res chain seq x y z
N VAL A 1 -3.69 15.48 3.89
CA VAL A 1 -2.95 14.20 4.04
C VAL A 1 -1.46 14.50 4.08
N ILE A 2 -0.70 14.05 5.10
CA ILE A 2 0.74 14.32 5.21
C ILE A 2 1.49 12.99 5.31
N PRO A 3 2.32 12.61 4.32
CA PRO A 3 3.13 11.40 4.40
C PRO A 3 4.38 11.62 5.29
N SER A 4 4.88 10.54 5.87
CA SER A 4 6.17 10.49 6.57
C SER A 4 7.06 9.41 5.95
N VAL A 5 8.36 9.68 5.89
CA VAL A 5 9.35 8.79 5.27
C VAL A 5 10.59 8.71 6.16
N VAL A 6 11.11 7.50 6.33
CA VAL A 6 12.38 7.20 6.97
C VAL A 6 13.28 6.55 5.92
N TYR A 7 14.38 7.22 5.58
CA TYR A 7 15.31 6.84 4.51
C TYR A 7 16.37 5.83 4.97
N THR A 8 15.92 4.75 5.61
CA THR A 8 16.74 3.56 5.91
C THR A 8 16.84 2.65 4.69
N MET A 9 17.54 1.52 4.83
CA MET A 9 17.54 0.45 3.82
C MET A 9 16.93 -0.83 4.42
N PRO A 10 15.72 -1.28 3.98
CA PRO A 10 14.81 -0.58 3.06
C PRO A 10 14.20 0.70 3.68
N GLU A 11 13.62 1.55 2.84
CA GLU A 11 12.91 2.75 3.30
C GLU A 11 11.59 2.34 3.97
N ILE A 12 11.11 3.19 4.87
CA ILE A 12 9.79 3.07 5.48
C ILE A 12 9.01 4.34 5.16
N ALA A 13 7.84 4.20 4.54
CA ALA A 13 6.96 5.31 4.23
C ALA A 13 5.53 5.01 4.67
N GLY A 14 4.84 6.02 5.20
CA GLY A 14 3.48 5.88 5.68
C GLY A 14 2.66 7.14 5.43
N VAL A 15 1.36 6.96 5.25
CA VAL A 15 0.39 8.04 5.14
C VAL A 15 -0.94 7.60 5.72
N GLY A 16 -1.62 8.50 6.46
CA GLY A 16 -2.90 8.17 7.11
C GLY A 16 -2.73 7.51 8.49
N LEU A 17 -3.68 6.65 8.84
CA LEU A 17 -3.75 6.00 10.15
C LEU A 17 -2.91 4.72 10.21
N THR A 18 -2.37 4.41 11.40
CA THR A 18 -1.92 3.05 11.71
C THR A 18 -3.12 2.11 11.90
N GLU A 19 -2.88 0.80 11.95
CA GLU A 19 -3.96 -0.16 12.24
C GLU A 19 -4.58 0.07 13.61
N GLU A 20 -3.75 0.36 14.63
CA GLU A 20 -4.18 0.63 16.00
C GLU A 20 -5.10 1.85 16.03
N GLN A 21 -4.66 2.95 15.43
CA GLN A 21 -5.44 4.19 15.33
C GLN A 21 -6.73 4.02 14.52
N ALA A 22 -6.73 3.17 13.50
CA ALA A 22 -7.90 2.91 12.68
C ALA A 22 -8.92 2.02 13.42
N LYS A 23 -8.46 1.00 14.16
CA LYS A 23 -9.30 0.14 15.01
C LYS A 23 -9.99 0.91 16.13
N GLU A 24 -9.36 1.96 16.66
CA GLU A 24 -10.00 2.86 17.63
C GLU A 24 -11.20 3.62 17.05
N LYS A 25 -11.27 3.79 15.71
CA LYS A 25 -12.32 4.55 15.03
C LYS A 25 -13.40 3.67 14.41
N GLY A 26 -13.17 2.37 14.26
CA GLY A 26 -14.15 1.45 13.70
C GLY A 26 -13.56 0.13 13.22
N GLU A 27 -14.41 -0.68 12.60
CA GLU A 27 -14.01 -1.92 11.95
C GLU A 27 -13.22 -1.62 10.67
N ILE A 28 -12.10 -2.33 10.48
CA ILE A 28 -11.20 -2.13 9.35
C ILE A 28 -10.99 -3.44 8.58
N LYS A 29 -10.56 -3.31 7.33
CA LYS A 29 -9.95 -4.37 6.55
C LYS A 29 -8.50 -4.01 6.27
N VAL A 30 -7.66 -5.03 6.14
CA VAL A 30 -6.23 -4.87 5.89
C VAL A 30 -5.82 -5.77 4.73
N GLY A 31 -5.25 -5.16 3.70
CA GLY A 31 -4.60 -5.85 2.60
C GLY A 31 -3.09 -5.70 2.70
N LYS A 32 -2.34 -6.77 2.42
CA LYS A 32 -0.88 -6.77 2.50
C LYS A 32 -0.30 -7.53 1.32
N PHE A 33 0.74 -6.98 0.71
CA PHE A 33 1.50 -7.63 -0.35
C PHE A 33 3.00 -7.61 -0.04
N PRO A 34 3.69 -8.77 0.01
CA PRO A 34 5.12 -8.84 0.25
C PRO A 34 5.91 -8.39 -0.99
N MET A 35 7.00 -7.62 -0.82
CA MET A 35 7.87 -7.24 -1.94
C MET A 35 8.57 -8.45 -2.56
N ALA A 36 8.69 -9.56 -1.84
CA ALA A 36 9.10 -10.86 -2.36
C ALA A 36 8.13 -11.45 -3.43
N GLY A 37 6.92 -10.91 -3.57
CA GLY A 37 6.00 -11.20 -4.69
C GLY A 37 6.17 -10.27 -5.89
N ASN A 38 6.84 -9.13 -5.74
CA ASN A 38 6.98 -8.11 -6.79
C ASN A 38 8.12 -8.45 -7.77
N SER A 39 7.82 -8.52 -9.06
CA SER A 39 8.82 -8.83 -10.09
C SER A 39 9.92 -7.78 -10.21
N ARG A 40 9.59 -6.48 -10.09
CA ARG A 40 10.59 -5.41 -10.19
C ARG A 40 11.58 -5.45 -9.03
N ALA A 41 11.10 -5.66 -7.81
CA ALA A 41 11.93 -5.83 -6.62
C ALA A 41 12.87 -7.02 -6.77
N LYS A 42 12.39 -8.15 -7.30
CA LYS A 42 13.23 -9.31 -7.62
C LYS A 42 14.31 -8.99 -8.65
N THR A 43 13.96 -8.31 -9.74
CA THR A 43 14.94 -7.94 -10.78
C THR A 43 16.03 -7.00 -10.27
N ASN A 44 15.74 -6.24 -9.21
CA ASN A 44 16.68 -5.33 -8.58
C ASN A 44 17.47 -5.96 -7.42
N HIS A 45 17.16 -7.22 -7.04
CA HIS A 45 17.70 -7.86 -5.83
C HIS A 45 17.32 -7.13 -4.52
N GLU A 46 16.13 -6.53 -4.46
CA GLU A 46 15.62 -5.78 -3.31
C GLU A 46 14.23 -6.29 -2.85
N PRO A 47 14.06 -7.61 -2.55
CA PRO A 47 12.74 -8.20 -2.27
C PRO A 47 12.22 -7.95 -0.84
N ASP A 48 12.96 -7.20 -0.02
CA ASP A 48 12.65 -7.00 1.39
C ASP A 48 11.46 -6.05 1.59
N GLY A 49 10.61 -6.40 2.56
CA GLY A 49 9.49 -5.57 3.00
C GLY A 49 8.13 -5.92 2.36
N PHE A 50 7.21 -4.97 2.39
CA PHE A 50 5.82 -5.14 1.98
C PHE A 50 5.11 -3.79 1.79
N VAL A 51 3.97 -3.83 1.10
CA VAL A 51 2.96 -2.76 1.13
C VAL A 51 1.74 -3.24 1.92
N LYS A 52 1.16 -2.35 2.72
CA LYS A 52 -0.04 -2.58 3.52
C LYS A 52 -1.04 -1.45 3.32
N ILE A 53 -2.29 -1.79 3.02
CA ILE A 53 -3.41 -0.86 2.91
C ILE A 53 -4.43 -1.19 4.00
N ILE A 54 -4.91 -0.14 4.66
CA ILE A 54 -5.94 -0.19 5.69
C ILE A 54 -7.16 0.53 5.13
N SER A 55 -8.31 -0.14 5.07
CA SER A 55 -9.58 0.46 4.65
C SER A 55 -10.66 0.32 5.71
N ASP A 56 -11.64 1.22 5.67
CA ASP A 56 -12.85 1.11 6.47
C ASP A 56 -13.67 -0.12 6.02
N ALA A 57 -14.10 -0.96 6.95
CA ALA A 57 -14.72 -2.23 6.59
C ALA A 57 -16.08 -2.08 5.87
N LYS A 58 -16.79 -0.96 6.08
CA LYS A 58 -18.13 -0.71 5.54
C LYS A 58 -18.11 0.03 4.22
N THR A 59 -17.24 1.03 4.11
CA THR A 59 -17.19 1.98 2.98
C THR A 59 -16.03 1.71 2.02
N ASP A 60 -15.10 0.84 2.41
CA ASP A 60 -13.85 0.55 1.69
C ASP A 60 -12.92 1.75 1.48
N ARG A 61 -13.23 2.90 2.09
CA ARG A 61 -12.39 4.09 2.02
C ARG A 61 -11.01 3.80 2.62
N VAL A 62 -9.95 4.18 1.92
CA VAL A 62 -8.58 4.03 2.41
C VAL A 62 -8.35 4.96 3.60
N LEU A 63 -7.93 4.37 4.72
CA LEU A 63 -7.65 5.06 5.98
C LEU A 63 -6.16 5.25 6.21
N GLY A 64 -5.32 4.37 5.65
CA GLY A 64 -3.88 4.48 5.72
C GLY A 64 -3.16 3.49 4.82
N VAL A 65 -1.96 3.87 4.38
CA VAL A 65 -1.08 3.06 3.55
C VAL A 65 0.33 3.09 4.13
N TRP A 66 0.98 1.94 4.19
CA TRP A 66 2.30 1.75 4.76
C TRP A 66 3.15 0.90 3.83
N CYS A 67 4.33 1.41 3.48
CA CYS A 67 5.27 0.79 2.56
C CYS A 67 6.61 0.58 3.26
N ILE A 68 7.16 -0.63 3.14
CA ILE A 68 8.55 -0.94 3.44
C ILE A 68 9.15 -1.53 2.15
N ALA A 69 10.01 -0.76 1.47
CA ALA A 69 10.59 -1.11 0.17
C ALA A 69 11.79 -0.20 -0.14
N SER A 70 12.64 -0.54 -1.11
CA SER A 70 13.81 0.27 -1.49
C SER A 70 13.47 1.67 -2.01
N VAL A 71 12.25 1.89 -2.51
CA VAL A 71 11.76 3.18 -3.04
C VAL A 71 10.44 3.63 -2.38
N ALA A 72 10.19 3.22 -1.14
CA ALA A 72 8.93 3.46 -0.43
C ALA A 72 8.53 4.95 -0.37
N GLY A 73 9.51 5.85 -0.18
CA GLY A 73 9.28 7.29 -0.14
C GLY A 73 8.76 7.88 -1.45
N THR A 74 9.06 7.26 -2.60
CA THR A 74 8.48 7.65 -3.89
C THR A 74 7.12 7.00 -4.13
N MET A 75 6.95 5.76 -3.70
CA MET A 75 5.68 5.01 -3.83
C MET A 75 4.55 5.67 -3.03
N ILE A 76 4.82 6.19 -1.83
CA ILE A 76 3.79 6.70 -0.92
C ILE A 76 3.04 7.93 -1.45
N ALA A 77 3.62 8.64 -2.42
CA ALA A 77 2.97 9.79 -3.06
C ALA A 77 1.66 9.40 -3.77
N GLU A 78 1.61 8.23 -4.39
CA GLU A 78 0.40 7.69 -5.02
C GLU A 78 -0.73 7.51 -3.99
N ALA A 79 -0.41 6.89 -2.84
CA ALA A 79 -1.35 6.67 -1.75
C ALA A 79 -1.84 8.00 -1.15
N ALA A 80 -0.94 8.99 -1.01
CA ALA A 80 -1.31 10.31 -0.52
C ALA A 80 -2.34 10.98 -1.46
N ILE A 81 -2.12 10.92 -2.77
CA ILE A 81 -3.07 11.43 -3.78
C ILE A 81 -4.40 10.68 -3.68
N ALA A 82 -4.37 9.34 -3.67
CA ALA A 82 -5.58 8.52 -3.57
C ALA A 82 -6.41 8.89 -2.33
N MET A 83 -5.77 9.07 -1.17
CA MET A 83 -6.44 9.47 0.06
C MET A 83 -7.02 10.89 0.02
N GLU A 84 -6.34 11.85 -0.63
CA GLU A 84 -6.88 13.22 -0.82
C GLU A 84 -8.18 13.21 -1.62
N PHE A 85 -8.30 12.32 -2.61
CA PHE A 85 -9.54 12.12 -3.37
C PHE A 85 -10.57 11.24 -2.66
N GLY A 86 -10.24 10.71 -1.47
CA GLY A 86 -11.13 9.82 -0.72
C GLY A 86 -11.31 8.45 -1.37
N ALA A 87 -10.32 7.97 -2.13
CA ALA A 87 -10.35 6.71 -2.84
C ALA A 87 -10.66 5.51 -1.92
N THR A 88 -11.33 4.52 -2.50
CA THR A 88 -11.50 3.18 -1.95
C THR A 88 -10.29 2.30 -2.27
N SER A 89 -10.18 1.13 -1.64
CA SER A 89 -9.16 0.16 -2.03
C SER A 89 -9.40 -0.35 -3.46
N GLU A 90 -10.66 -0.45 -3.88
CA GLU A 90 -11.03 -0.85 -5.24
C GLU A 90 -10.54 0.15 -6.31
N ASP A 91 -10.63 1.46 -6.04
CA ASP A 91 -10.12 2.50 -6.97
C ASP A 91 -8.61 2.32 -7.24
N ILE A 92 -7.83 2.01 -6.20
CA ILE A 92 -6.39 1.74 -6.32
C ILE A 92 -6.17 0.41 -7.07
N ALA A 93 -6.91 -0.64 -6.71
CA ALA A 93 -6.79 -1.96 -7.32
C ALA A 93 -7.07 -1.96 -8.84
N TYR A 94 -8.05 -1.16 -9.29
CA TYR A 94 -8.40 -1.05 -10.72
C TYR A 94 -7.62 0.00 -11.48
N THR A 95 -6.82 0.83 -10.80
CA THR A 95 -5.87 1.70 -11.48
C THR A 95 -4.80 0.86 -12.18
N CYS A 96 -4.57 1.14 -13.46
CA CYS A 96 -3.57 0.41 -14.24
C CYS A 96 -2.15 0.81 -13.82
N HIS A 97 -1.45 -0.11 -13.17
CA HIS A 97 -0.05 0.04 -12.81
C HIS A 97 0.84 -0.55 -13.91
N ALA A 98 1.92 0.14 -14.25
CA ALA A 98 2.87 -0.36 -15.25
C ALA A 98 3.57 -1.63 -14.76
N HIS A 99 3.83 -2.56 -15.67
CA HIS A 99 4.52 -3.81 -15.38
C HIS A 99 5.88 -3.89 -16.11
N PRO A 100 6.99 -4.29 -15.44
CA PRO A 100 7.13 -4.48 -14.00
C PRO A 100 7.51 -3.19 -13.26
N THR A 101 6.83 -2.85 -12.16
CA THR A 101 7.19 -1.71 -11.28
C THR A 101 6.99 -2.03 -9.79
N HIS A 102 7.65 -1.28 -8.91
CA HIS A 102 7.43 -1.43 -7.46
C HIS A 102 6.01 -1.05 -7.03
N SER A 103 5.40 -0.07 -7.72
CA SER A 103 4.04 0.40 -7.40
C SER A 103 2.97 -0.66 -7.65
N GLU A 104 3.23 -1.70 -8.44
CA GLU A 104 2.32 -2.86 -8.51
C GLU A 104 2.07 -3.50 -7.14
N ALA A 105 2.99 -3.35 -6.18
CA ALA A 105 2.75 -3.79 -4.81
C ALA A 105 1.63 -3.01 -4.09
N ILE A 106 1.42 -1.72 -4.43
CA ILE A 106 0.29 -0.93 -3.94
C ILE A 106 -1.02 -1.50 -4.50
N LYS A 107 -1.07 -1.75 -5.81
CA LYS A 107 -2.22 -2.41 -6.47
C LYS A 107 -2.56 -3.75 -5.83
N GLU A 108 -1.58 -4.62 -5.65
CA GLU A 108 -1.80 -5.95 -5.08
C GLU A 108 -2.21 -5.89 -3.60
N ALA A 109 -1.63 -4.97 -2.82
CA ALA A 109 -2.06 -4.74 -1.44
C ALA A 109 -3.50 -4.23 -1.38
N ALA A 110 -3.94 -3.41 -2.36
CA ALA A 110 -5.31 -2.96 -2.49
C ALA A 110 -6.26 -4.13 -2.83
N MET A 111 -5.89 -4.98 -3.79
CA MET A 111 -6.64 -6.21 -4.10
C MET A 111 -6.74 -7.15 -2.90
N ALA A 112 -5.68 -7.23 -2.08
CA ALA A 112 -5.66 -8.04 -0.88
C ALA A 112 -6.66 -7.58 0.20
N VAL A 113 -7.09 -6.32 0.20
CA VAL A 113 -8.15 -5.83 1.11
C VAL A 113 -9.46 -6.61 0.90
N THR A 114 -9.75 -6.98 -0.35
CA THR A 114 -10.95 -7.76 -0.72
C THR A 114 -10.68 -9.25 -0.94
N GLY A 115 -9.44 -9.71 -0.67
CA GLY A 115 -9.03 -11.11 -0.77
C GLY A 115 -8.81 -11.62 -2.21
N LYS A 116 -8.48 -10.74 -3.17
CA LYS A 116 -8.26 -11.11 -4.58
C LYS A 116 -6.90 -10.68 -5.19
N PRO A 117 -5.77 -10.77 -4.47
CA PRO A 117 -4.47 -10.49 -5.11
C PRO A 117 -4.13 -11.61 -6.11
N ILE A 118 -3.33 -11.29 -7.13
CA ILE A 118 -3.02 -12.22 -8.23
C ILE A 118 -1.67 -12.91 -8.01
N HIS A 119 -0.73 -12.24 -7.34
CA HIS A 119 0.69 -12.64 -7.30
C HIS A 119 1.16 -13.10 -5.91
N VAL A 120 0.25 -13.59 -5.05
CA VAL A 120 0.54 -14.21 -3.73
C VAL A 120 -0.23 -15.50 -3.52
#